data_AF-A0AAD3ZEQ5-F1
#
_entry.id   AF-A0AAD3ZEQ5-F1
#
_cell.length_a   1.000
_cell.length_b   1.000
_cell.length_c   1.000
_cell.angle_alpha   90.00
_cell.angle_beta   90.00
_cell.angle_gamma   90.00
#
_symmetry.space_group_name_H-M   'P 1'
#
loop_
_entity.id
_entity.type
_entity.pdbx_description
1 polymer ?
#
loop_
_entity_poly.entity_id
_entity_poly.type
_entity_poly.pdbx_seq_one_letter_code
_entity_poly.pdbx_strand_id
1 'polypeptide(L)' 'MALTQTESWYLAESIKGETLMCQKLANYLNQVQDPELRRLVLDLQRTCRQHVDMLTGHIS' A
#
# COMPACT_ATOMS: atom_id res chain seq x y z
N MET A 1 9.64 -9.71 -19.31
CA MET A 1 8.83 -10.95 -19.37
C MET A 1 7.38 -10.53 -19.44
N ALA A 2 6.61 -11.02 -20.42
CA ALA A 2 5.18 -10.74 -20.44
C ALA A 2 4.53 -11.52 -19.29
N LEU A 3 3.90 -10.82 -18.35
CA LEU A 3 3.12 -11.43 -17.29
C LEU A 3 1.95 -12.19 -17.91
N THR A 4 1.63 -13.36 -17.35
CA THR A 4 0.41 -14.07 -17.74
C THR A 4 -0.83 -13.25 -17.37
N GLN A 5 -1.96 -13.53 -17.99
CA GLN A 5 -3.23 -12.83 -17.70
C GLN A 5 -3.61 -12.95 -16.22
N THR A 6 -3.37 -14.12 -15.61
CA THR A 6 -3.62 -14.37 -14.19
C THR A 6 -2.67 -13.58 -13.29
N GLU A 7 -1.37 -13.56 -13.59
CA GLU A 7 -0.41 -12.76 -12.82
C GLU A 7 -0.71 -11.27 -12.91
N SER A 8 -1.08 -10.76 -14.10
CA SER A 8 -1.50 -9.36 -14.28
C SER A 8 -2.74 -9.02 -13.46
N TRP A 9 -3.71 -9.94 -13.38
CA TRP A 9 -4.92 -9.76 -12.57
C TRP A 9 -4.59 -9.76 -11.07
N TYR A 10 -3.79 -10.71 -10.60
CA TYR A 10 -3.35 -10.74 -9.20
C TYR A 10 -2.58 -9.48 -8.82
N LEU A 11 -1.68 -9.03 -9.69
CA LEU A 11 -0.88 -7.83 -9.46
C LEU A 11 -1.76 -6.57 -9.39
N ALA A 12 -2.77 -6.46 -10.25
CA ALA A 12 -3.76 -5.39 -10.18
C ALA A 12 -4.60 -5.42 -8.89
N GLU A 13 -5.03 -6.60 -8.44
CA GLU A 13 -5.75 -6.75 -7.17
C GLU A 13 -4.86 -6.42 -5.96
N SER A 14 -3.59 -6.84 -5.97
CA SER A 14 -2.62 -6.51 -4.93
C SER A 14 -2.38 -4.99 -4.85
N ILE A 15 -2.24 -4.30 -5.99
CA ILE A 15 -2.08 -2.85 -6.02
C ILE A 15 -3.32 -2.14 -5.46
N LYS A 16 -4.53 -2.58 -5.82
CA LYS A 16 -5.77 -2.02 -5.26
C LYS A 16 -5.84 -2.21 -3.75
N GLY A 17 -5.50 -3.40 -3.26
CA GLY A 17 -5.50 -3.71 -1.83
C GLY A 17 -4.54 -2.83 -1.03
N GLU A 18 -3.29 -2.71 -1.51
CA GLU A 18 -2.26 -1.88 -0.88
C GLU A 18 -2.59 -0.38 -0.96
N THR A 19 -3.20 0.08 -2.06
CA THR A 19 -3.69 1.47 -2.20
C THR A 19 -4.80 1.77 -1.20
N LEU A 20 -5.75 0.85 -1.03
CA LEU A 20 -6.82 0.96 -0.03
C LEU A 20 -6.24 1.02 1.39
N MET A 21 -5.20 0.21 1.66
CA MET A 21 -4.53 0.19 2.96
C MET A 21 -3.84 1.53 3.25
N CYS A 22 -3.14 2.11 2.26
CA CYS A 22 -2.56 3.44 2.37
C CYS A 22 -3.60 4.51 2.75
N GLN A 23 -4.79 4.46 2.14
CA GLN A 23 -5.90 5.38 2.43
C GLN A 23 -6.43 5.20 3.85
N LYS A 24 -6.60 3.95 4.32
CA LYS A 24 -7.02 3.66 5.70
C LYS A 24 -6.01 4.17 6.71
N LEU A 25 -4.71 3.94 6.47
CA LEU A 25 -3.63 4.42 7.34
C LEU A 25 -3.59 5.95 7.37
N ALA A 26 -3.82 6.64 6.24
CA ALA A 26 -3.93 8.09 6.21
C ALA A 26 -5.09 8.60 7.07
N ASN A 27 -6.24 7.91 7.05
CA ASN A 27 -7.38 8.24 7.89
C ASN A 27 -7.09 8.01 9.37
N TYR A 28 -6.46 6.88 9.73
CA TYR A 28 -6.06 6.61 11.11
C TYR A 28 -5.07 7.63 11.65
N LEU A 29 -4.18 8.14 10.81
CA LEU A 29 -3.25 9.21 11.17
C LEU A 29 -3.93 10.51 11.65
N ASN A 30 -5.13 10.78 11.11
CA ASN A 30 -5.94 11.94 11.50
C ASN A 30 -6.77 11.68 12.76
N GLN A 31 -7.04 10.42 13.09
CA GLN A 31 -7.89 10.03 14.24
C GLN A 31 -7.06 9.70 15.49
N VAL A 32 -5.83 9.23 15.31
CA VAL A 32 -4.95 8.84 16.41
C VAL A 32 -4.30 10.08 17.03
N GLN A 33 -4.57 10.27 18.33
CA GLN A 33 -3.95 11.33 19.14
C GLN A 33 -2.69 10.84 19.86
N ASP A 34 -2.55 9.52 20.04
CA ASP A 34 -1.39 8.93 20.70
C ASP A 34 -0.13 9.02 19.82
N PRO A 35 0.98 9.58 20.32
CA PRO A 35 2.17 9.83 19.51
C PRO A 35 2.92 8.56 19.10
N GLU A 36 2.91 7.50 19.91
CA GLU A 36 3.58 6.24 19.57
C GLU A 36 2.78 5.47 18.51
N LEU A 37 1.46 5.41 18.67
CA LEU A 37 0.57 4.80 17.69
C LEU A 37 0.59 5.58 16.37
N ARG A 38 0.67 6.91 16.41
CA ARG A 38 0.81 7.74 15.21
C ARG A 38 2.12 7.46 14.48
N ARG A 39 3.23 7.26 15.22
CA ARG A 39 4.51 6.85 14.65
C ARG A 39 4.42 5.49 13.98
N LEU A 40 3.78 4.51 14.62
CA LEU A 40 3.56 3.18 14.05
C LEU A 40 2.73 3.24 12.76
N VAL A 41 1.66 4.05 12.75
CA VAL A 41 0.81 4.25 11.56
C VAL A 41 1.59 4.93 10.43
N LEU A 42 2.46 5.88 10.73
CA LEU A 42 3.35 6.51 9.74
C LEU A 42 4.34 5.51 9.13
N ASP A 43 4.96 4.67 9.97
CA ASP A 43 5.91 3.66 9.51
C ASP A 43 5.20 2.61 8.63
N LEU A 44 4.01 2.15 9.03
CA LEU A 44 3.16 1.26 8.23
C LEU A 44 2.75 1.90 6.89
N GLN A 45 2.40 3.18 6.90
CA GLN A 45 2.03 3.90 5.68
C GLN A 45 3.21 3.98 4.71
N ARG A 46 4.43 4.19 5.21
CA ARG A 46 5.64 4.21 4.40
C ARG A 46 5.88 2.85 3.74
N THR A 47 5.75 1.76 4.50
CA THR A 47 5.92 0.40 3.99
C THR A 47 4.89 0.06 2.92
N CYS A 48 3.60 0.32 3.15
CA CYS A 48 2.56 0.10 2.13
C CYS A 48 2.83 0.90 0.85
N ARG A 49 3.34 2.14 0.97
CA ARG A 49 3.67 2.96 -0.20
C ARG A 49 4.83 2.38 -1.00
N GLN A 50 5.87 1.89 -0.32
CA GLN A 50 6.97 1.18 -0.96
C GLN A 50 6.50 -0.10 -1.68
N HIS A 51 5.55 -0.83 -1.10
CA HIS A 51 4.95 -2.00 -1.77
C HIS A 51 4.20 -1.60 -3.04
N VAL A 52 3.38 -0.54 -3.00
CA VAL A 52 2.67 -0.04 -4.19
C VAL A 52 3.67 0.38 -5.27
N ASP A 53 4.71 1.12 -4.92
CA ASP A 53 5.73 1.57 -5.87
C ASP A 53 6.46 0.36 -6.52
N MET A 54 6.79 -0.65 -5.72
CA MET A 54 7.40 -1.89 -6.20
C MET A 54 6.48 -2.66 -7.15
N LEU A 55 5.22 -2.86 -6.77
CA LEU A 55 4.22 -3.56 -7.60
C LEU A 55 3.93 -2.80 -8.90
N THR A 56 3.84 -1.47 -8.85
CA THR A 56 3.63 -0.63 -10.03
C THR A 56 4.84 -0.67 -10.98
N GLY A 57 6.05 -0.81 -10.43
CA GLY A 57 7.28 -1.03 -11.20
C GLY A 57 7.27 -2.33 -12.02
N HIS A 58 6.47 -3.32 -11.64
CA HIS A 58 6.31 -4.56 -12.41
C HIS A 58 5.29 -4.46 -13.56
N ILE A 59 4.48 -3.40 -13.60
CA ILE A 59 3.54 -3.11 -14.70
C ILE A 59 4.22 -2.31 -15.82
N SER A 60 5.32 -1.61 -15.51
CA SER A 60 6.00 -0.65 -16.39
C SER A 60 6.90 -1.31 -17.44
#